data_AF-A0A7K5XUJ2-F1
#
_entry.id   AF-A0A7K5XUJ2-F1
#
_cell.length_a   1.000
_cell.length_b   1.000
_cell.length_c   1.000
_cell.angle_alpha   90.00
_cell.angle_beta   90.00
_cell.angle_gamma   90.00
#
_symmetry.space_group_name_H-M   'P 1'
#
loop_
_entity.id
_entity.type
_entity.pdbx_description
1 polymer ?
#
loop_
_entity_poly.entity_id
_entity_poly.type
_entity_poly.pdbx_seq_one_letter_code
_entity_poly.pdbx_strand_id
1 'polypeptide(L)' 'ALVCLPEYMHAVVDKSYLESQGYSLRNISLSDPKCRPTITSTKITFNVPYNGCGTLRQV' A
#
# COMPACT_ATOMS: atom_id res chain seq x y z
N ALA A 1 -9.95 0.43 0.27
CA ALA A 1 -10.37 -0.29 1.49
C ALA A 1 -9.16 -0.55 2.37
N LEU A 2 -9.31 -0.49 3.70
CA LEU A 2 -8.25 -0.80 4.67
C LEU A 2 -8.78 -1.81 5.67
N VAL A 3 -8.02 -2.87 5.93
CA VAL A 3 -8.35 -3.91 6.92
C VAL A 3 -7.15 -4.14 7.82
N CYS A 4 -7.37 -4.18 9.12
CA CYS A 4 -6.35 -4.53 10.10
C CYS A 4 -6.42 -6.04 10.40
N LEU A 5 -5.38 -6.77 10.00
CA LEU A 5 -5.20 -8.18 10.34
C LEU A 5 -4.21 -8.31 11.50
N PRO A 6 -4.12 -9.44 12.19
CA PRO A 6 -3.28 -9.57 13.39
C PRO A 6 -1.80 -9.23 13.18
N GLU A 7 -1.25 -9.48 11.98
CA GLU A 7 0.18 -9.31 11.69
C GLU A 7 0.49 -8.10 10.80
N TYR A 8 -0.49 -7.62 10.03
CA TYR A 8 -0.29 -6.55 9.05
C TYR A 8 -1.61 -5.84 8.70
N MET A 9 -1.51 -4.65 8.12
CA MET A 9 -2.66 -3.97 7.51
C MET A 9 -2.72 -4.28 6.02
N HIS A 10 -3.92 -4.60 5.53
CA HIS A 10 -4.19 -4.84 4.12
C HIS A 10 -4.88 -3.61 3.53
N ALA A 11 -4.17 -2.86 2.68
CA ALA A 11 -4.68 -1.67 2.02
C ALA A 11 -4.86 -1.91 0.52
N VAL A 12 -6.05 -1.61 0.01
CA VAL A 12 -6.41 -1.78 -1.40
C VAL A 12 -6.88 -0.45 -1.96
N VAL A 13 -6.27 -0.02 -3.06
CA VAL A 13 -6.59 1.21 -3.78
C VAL A 13 -6.94 0.88 -5.22
N ASP A 14 -7.97 1.52 -5.77
CA ASP A 14 -8.31 1.38 -7.19
C ASP A 14 -7.26 2.07 -8.06
N LYS A 15 -6.78 1.34 -9.06
CA LYS A 15 -5.75 1.80 -9.98
C LYS A 15 -6.23 3.01 -10.79
N SER A 16 -7.46 2.95 -11.30
CA SER A 16 -8.07 4.02 -12.09
C SER A 16 -8.22 5.31 -11.29
N TYR A 17 -8.49 5.20 -9.98
CA TYR A 17 -8.53 6.36 -9.10
C TYR A 17 -7.17 7.06 -9.04
N LEU A 18 -6.09 6.32 -8.81
CA LEU A 18 -4.74 6.90 -8.76
C LEU A 18 -4.29 7.49 -10.10
N GLU A 19 -4.58 6.81 -11.21
CA GLU A 19 -4.31 7.32 -12.56
C GLU A 19 -5.09 8.61 -12.84
N SER A 20 -6.35 8.70 -12.42
CA SER A 20 -7.17 9.92 -12.57
C SER A 20 -6.65 11.13 -11.79
N GLN A 21 -5.92 10.88 -10.70
CA GLN A 21 -5.26 11.91 -9.90
C GLN A 21 -3.86 12.27 -10.43
N GLY A 22 -3.43 11.67 -11.53
CA GLY A 22 -2.12 11.92 -12.14
C GLY A 22 -0.95 11.18 -11.48
N TYR A 23 -1.21 10.20 -10.61
CA TYR A 23 -0.16 9.41 -9.97
C TYR A 23 0.38 8.33 -10.92
N SER A 24 1.71 8.27 -11.05
CA SER A 24 2.40 7.20 -11.76
C SER A 24 2.50 5.95 -10.91
N LEU A 25 1.97 4.84 -11.43
CA LEU A 25 1.99 3.53 -10.76
C LEU A 25 3.40 2.98 -10.50
N ARG A 26 4.40 3.47 -11.24
CA ARG A 26 5.81 3.07 -11.07
C ARG A 26 6.45 3.64 -9.80
N ASN A 27 5.93 4.76 -9.30
CA ASN A 27 6.50 5.47 -8.16
C ASN A 27 5.68 5.31 -6.88
N ILE A 28 4.82 4.29 -6.81
CA ILE A 28 4.02 4.04 -5.62
C ILE A 28 4.74 3.04 -4.72
N SER A 29 5.07 3.47 -3.51
CA SER A 29 5.64 2.64 -2.44
C SER A 29 5.17 3.11 -1.08
N LEU A 30 5.42 2.27 -0.06
CA LEU A 30 5.38 2.69 1.33
C LEU A 30 6.63 3.52 1.67
N SER A 31 6.74 3.94 2.93
CA SER A 31 7.91 4.68 3.46
C SER A 31 9.22 3.94 3.23
N ASP A 32 9.22 2.61 3.34
CA ASP A 32 10.32 1.77 2.86
C ASP A 32 10.15 1.43 1.37
N PRO A 33 11.07 1.87 0.48
CA PRO A 33 10.99 1.59 -0.95
C PRO A 33 11.09 0.10 -1.32
N LYS A 34 11.58 -0.75 -0.41
CA LYS A 34 11.60 -2.22 -0.61
C LYS A 34 10.20 -2.81 -0.49
N CYS A 35 9.30 -2.14 0.22
CA CYS A 35 7.92 -2.57 0.37
C CYS A 35 7.07 -2.09 -0.82
N ARG A 36 7.09 -2.91 -1.87
CA ARG A 36 6.34 -2.67 -3.11
C ARG A 36 4.93 -3.23 -3.03
N PRO A 37 3.94 -2.55 -3.64
CA PRO A 37 2.60 -3.11 -3.76
C PRO A 37 2.55 -4.28 -4.73
N THR A 38 1.52 -5.09 -4.59
CA THR A 38 1.06 -5.99 -5.66
C THR A 38 0.06 -5.23 -6.54
N ILE A 39 0.36 -5.13 -7.83
CA ILE A 39 -0.48 -4.42 -8.80
C ILE A 39 -1.20 -5.45 -9.67
N THR A 40 -2.52 -5.35 -9.72
CA THR A 40 -3.40 -6.13 -10.59
C THR A 40 -3.96 -5.23 -11.70
N SER A 41 -4.84 -5.78 -12.56
CA SER A 41 -5.46 -5.01 -13.65
C SER A 41 -6.23 -3.78 -13.15
N THR A 42 -6.90 -3.89 -12.00
CA THR A 42 -7.79 -2.85 -11.47
C THR A 42 -7.39 -2.33 -10.09
N LYS A 43 -6.58 -3.08 -9.32
CA LYS A 43 -6.30 -2.77 -7.92
C LYS A 43 -4.81 -2.77 -7.60
N ILE A 44 -4.45 -1.92 -6.65
CA ILE A 44 -3.13 -1.84 -6.05
C ILE A 44 -3.27 -2.22 -4.58
N THR A 45 -2.52 -3.24 -4.19
CA THR A 45 -2.61 -3.85 -2.87
C THR A 45 -1.31 -3.70 -2.12
N PHE A 46 -1.38 -3.22 -0.87
CA PHE A 46 -0.28 -3.15 0.07
C PHE A 46 -0.56 -4.04 1.26
N ASN A 47 0.40 -4.92 1.58
CA ASN A 47 0.45 -5.61 2.86
C ASN A 47 1.49 -4.89 3.71
N VAL A 48 1.02 -4.16 4.74
CA VAL A 48 1.84 -3.28 5.57
C VAL A 48 2.08 -3.96 6.93
N PRO A 49 3.24 -4.62 7.14
CA PRO A 49 3.56 -5.26 8.40
C PRO A 49 3.73 -4.23 9.52
N TYR A 50 3.20 -4.54 10.72
CA TYR A 50 3.30 -3.62 11.86
C TYR A 50 4.73 -3.37 12.33
N ASN A 51 5.62 -4.36 12.13
CA ASN A 51 7.02 -4.30 12.54
C ASN A 51 7.97 -4.02 11.36
N GLY A 52 7.48 -3.45 10.25
CA GLY A 52 8.29 -3.22 9.05
C GLY A 52 7.74 -2.13 8.13
N CYS A 53 8.35 -1.98 6.96
CA CYS A 53 7.96 -1.02 5.92
C CYS A 53 7.93 0.46 6.35
N GLY A 54 8.68 0.80 7.40
CA GLY A 54 8.66 2.15 8.00
C GLY A 54 7.39 2.44 8.80
N THR A 55 6.61 1.42 9.17
CA THR A 55 5.45 1.57 10.04
C THR A 55 5.89 2.00 11.43
N LEU A 56 5.29 3.07 11.95
CA LEU A 56 5.56 3.59 13.29
C LEU A 56 4.46 3.17 14.24
N ARG A 57 4.83 2.73 15.44
CA ARG A 57 3.91 2.43 16.53
C ARG A 57 3.89 3.58 17.51
N GLN A 58 2.71 4.10 17.79
CA GLN A 58 2.49 5.14 18.80
C GLN A 58 1.68 4.56 19.95
N VAL A 59 2.00 4.97 21.17
CA VAL A 59 1.34 4.58 22.44
C VAL A 59 0.69 5.80 23.04
#